data_AF-X1QZV0-F1
#
_entry.id   AF-X1QZV0-F1
#
_cell.length_a   1.000
_cell.length_b   1.000
_cell.length_c   1.000
_cell.angle_alpha   90.00
_cell.angle_beta   90.00
_cell.angle_gamma   90.00
#
_symmetry.space_group_name_H-M   'P 1'
#
loop_
_entity.id
_entity.type
_entity.pdbx_description
1 polymer ?
#
loop_
_entity_poly.entity_id
_entity_poly.type
_entity_poly.pdbx_seq_one_letter_code
_entity_poly.pdbx_strand_id
1 'polypeptide(L)' 'EAEAKNIALHRQRVKSYIEGKEVLKTIYVPGRLVNLVVR' A
#
# COMPACT_ATOMS: atom_id res chain seq x y z
N GLU A 1 -7.76 9.27 -5.16
CA GLU A 1 -6.89 8.07 -5.20
C GLU A 1 -5.52 8.28 -4.56
N ALA A 2 -4.80 9.36 -4.87
CA ALA A 2 -3.44 9.60 -4.35
C ALA A 2 -3.34 9.68 -2.82
N GLU A 3 -4.32 10.31 -2.14
CA GLU A 3 -4.29 10.49 -0.68
C GLU A 3 -4.38 9.17 0.09
N ALA A 4 -5.29 8.27 -0.31
CA ALA A 4 -5.44 6.96 0.33
C ALA A 4 -4.16 6.10 0.17
N LYS A 5 -3.49 6.21 -0.98
CA LYS A 5 -2.22 5.52 -1.23
C LYS A 5 -1.10 6.06 -0.34
N ASN A 6 -1.01 7.38 -0.17
CA ASN A 6 -0.03 8.01 0.70
C ASN A 6 -0.24 7.64 2.17
N ILE A 7 -1.49 7.64 2.65
CA ILE A 7 -1.83 7.25 4.02
C ILE A 7 -1.47 5.78 4.28
N ALA A 8 -1.76 4.88 3.34
CA ALA A 8 -1.42 3.47 3.46
C ALA A 8 0.10 3.26 3.50
N LEU A 9 0.87 3.96 2.65
CA LEU A 9 2.32 3.87 2.59
C LEU A 9 3.03 4.51 3.80
N HIS A 10 2.42 5.51 4.44
CA HIS A 10 2.99 6.19 5.61
C HIS A 10 2.72 5.46 6.93
N ARG A 11 1.85 4.45 6.94
CA ARG A 11 1.65 3.61 8.13
C ARG A 11 2.90 2.79 8.43
N GLN A 12 3.40 2.94 9.65
CA GLN A 12 4.60 2.27 10.15
C GLN A 12 4.57 0.74 9.98
N ARG A 13 3.43 0.10 10.26
CA ARG A 13 3.22 -1.34 10.02
C ARG A 13 3.37 -1.73 8.55
N VAL A 14 2.91 -0.89 7.62
CA VAL A 14 2.92 -1.20 6.18
C VAL A 14 4.35 -1.10 5.64
N LYS A 15 5.15 -0.12 6.13
CA LYS A 15 6.57 -0.01 5.78
C LYS A 15 7.34 -1.29 6.07
N SER A 16 7.13 -1.91 7.23
CA SER A 16 7.79 -3.18 7.59
C SER A 16 7.50 -4.35 6.65
N TYR A 17 6.37 -4.34 5.93
CA TYR A 17 6.01 -5.39 4.96
C TYR A 17 6.48 -5.11 3.54
N ILE A 18 6.83 -3.85 3.23
CA ILE A 18 7.29 -3.39 1.91
C ILE A 18 8.80 -3.22 1.89
N GLU A 19 9.44 -3.01 3.04
CA GLU A 19 10.88 -2.85 3.14
C GLU A 19 11.62 -4.09 2.58
N GLY A 20 12.45 -3.86 1.58
CA GLY A 20 13.17 -4.93 0.85
C GLY A 20 12.35 -5.66 -0.22
N LYS A 21 11.09 -5.27 -0.46
CA LYS A 21 10.20 -5.88 -1.47
C LYS A 21 9.77 -4.89 -2.53
N GLU A 22 9.62 -5.36 -3.76
CA GLU A 22 9.15 -4.53 -4.86
C GLU A 22 7.62 -4.53 -4.93
N VAL A 23 7.00 -3.35 -4.96
CA VAL A 23 5.54 -3.23 -5.12
C VAL A 23 5.18 -3.46 -6.59
N LEU A 24 4.64 -4.63 -6.92
CA LEU A 24 4.22 -5.00 -8.27
C LEU A 24 2.91 -4.33 -8.69
N LYS A 25 1.94 -4.24 -7.78
CA LYS A 25 0.61 -3.71 -8.08
C LYS A 25 -0.04 -3.10 -6.85
N THR A 26 -0.71 -1.96 -7.03
CA THR A 26 -1.59 -1.38 -6.01
C THR A 26 -3.02 -1.50 -6.50
N ILE A 27 -3.89 -2.12 -5.70
CA ILE A 27 -5.31 -2.25 -6.00
C ILE A 27 -6.07 -1.37 -5.00
N TYR A 28 -6.79 -0.38 -5.52
CA TYR A 28 -7.59 0.54 -4.73
C TYR A 28 -9.07 0.28 -4.97
N VAL A 29 -9.83 0.04 -3.89
CA VAL A 29 -11.28 -0.07 -3.92
C VAL A 29 -11.86 1.03 -3.03
N PRO A 30 -12.51 2.06 -3.60
CA PRO A 30 -13.06 3.18 -2.84
C PRO A 30 -13.96 2.73 -1.69
N GLY A 31 -13.75 3.27 -0.49
CA GLY A 31 -14.55 2.97 0.69
C GLY A 31 -14.38 1.56 1.28
N ARG A 32 -13.51 0.72 0.70
CA ARG A 32 -13.32 -0.67 1.14
C ARG A 32 -11.89 -0.97 1.58
N LEU A 33 -10.92 -0.90 0.67
CA LEU A 33 -9.54 -1.33 0.95
C LEU A 33 -8.52 -0.81 -0.05
N VAL A 34 -7.25 -0.87 0.37
CA VAL A 34 -6.08 -0.73 -0.49
C VAL A 34 -5.23 -1.97 -0.32
N ASN A 35 -5.02 -2.73 -1.39
CA ASN A 35 -4.15 -3.91 -1.38
C ASN A 35 -2.84 -3.62 -2.12
N LEU A 36 -1.72 -3.94 -1.48
CA LEU A 36 -0.38 -3.75 -2.03
C LEU A 36 0.22 -5.13 -2.31
N VAL A 37 0.39 -5.46 -3.59
CA VAL A 37 1.02 -6.70 -4.03
C VAL A 37 2.52 -6.45 -4.09
N VAL A 38 3.28 -7.22 -3.30
CA VAL A 38 4.73 -7.09 -3.17
C VAL A 38 5.42 -8.41 -3.53
N ARG A 39 6.66 -8.35 -4.06
CA ARG A 39 7.51 -9.50 -4.36
C ARG A 39 8.74 -9.53 -3.44
#